data_AF-A0A3L7RM95-F1
#
_entry.id   AF-A0A3L7RM95-F1
#
_cell.length_a   1.000
_cell.length_b   1.000
_cell.length_c   1.000
_cell.angle_alpha   90.00
_cell.angle_beta   90.00
_cell.angle_gamma   90.00
#
_symmetry.space_group_name_H-M   'P 1'
#
loop_
_entity.id
_entity.type
_entity.pdbx_description
1 polymer ?
#
loop_
_entity_poly.entity_id
_entity_poly.type
_entity_poly.pdbx_seq_one_letter_code
_entity_poly.pdbx_strand_id
1 'polypeptide(L)'
;MRPALPAAEDLQPHLEAICRSGRLTKGPYLERLETAAATHLGVRHAVGVSSCTTGLMLVYRALAELAEQGCRAPAQRECLTASVL
;
A
#
# COMPACT_ATOMS: atom_id res chain seq x y z
N MET A 1 0.38 -4.68 -26.06
CA MET A 1 1.38 -3.90 -25.30
C MET A 1 2.58 -4.81 -25.02
N ARG A 2 3.81 -4.36 -25.27
CA ARG A 2 5.04 -5.13 -24.97
C ARG A 2 5.87 -4.31 -23.98
N PRO A 3 5.93 -4.70 -22.69
CA PRO A 3 6.66 -3.93 -21.70
C PRO A 3 8.17 -4.10 -21.89
N ALA A 4 8.92 -3.07 -21.51
CA ALA A 4 10.35 -3.23 -21.28
C ALA A 4 10.54 -4.08 -20.02
N LEU A 5 11.27 -5.18 -20.16
CA LEU A 5 11.64 -6.06 -19.06
C LEU A 5 13.16 -6.03 -18.89
N PRO A 6 13.67 -6.16 -17.66
CA PRO A 6 15.10 -6.39 -17.44
C PRO A 6 15.54 -7.73 -18.05
N ALA A 7 16.85 -7.96 -18.14
CA ALA A 7 17.37 -9.26 -18.55
C ALA A 7 16.96 -10.33 -17.53
N ALA A 8 16.77 -11.58 -18.00
CA ALA A 8 16.28 -12.65 -17.12
C ALA A 8 17.28 -12.97 -16.01
N GLU A 9 18.56 -12.84 -16.33
CA GLU A 9 19.70 -13.08 -15.46
C GLU A 9 19.72 -12.10 -14.26
N ASP A 10 19.24 -10.87 -14.47
CA ASP A 10 19.12 -9.86 -13.41
C ASP A 10 18.00 -10.20 -12.42
N LEU A 11 16.95 -10.87 -12.88
CA LEU A 11 15.76 -11.19 -12.08
C LEU A 11 15.89 -12.53 -11.34
N GLN A 12 16.62 -13.49 -11.92
CA GLN A 12 16.82 -14.83 -11.37
C GLN A 12 17.18 -14.87 -9.88
N PRO A 13 18.20 -14.14 -9.37
CA PRO A 13 18.56 -14.23 -7.95
C PRO A 13 17.42 -13.77 -7.03
N HIS A 14 16.60 -12.82 -7.48
CA HIS A 14 15.45 -12.34 -6.73
C HIS A 14 14.33 -13.37 -6.68
N LEU A 15 14.02 -14.02 -7.80
CA LEU A 15 13.02 -15.09 -7.87
C LEU A 15 13.41 -16.29 -7.01
N GLU A 16 14.68 -16.70 -7.07
CA GLU A 16 15.19 -17.77 -6.21
C GLU A 16 15.05 -17.44 -4.73
N ALA A 17 15.37 -16.19 -4.33
CA ALA A 17 15.18 -15.74 -2.95
C ALA A 17 13.70 -15.77 -2.52
N ILE A 18 12.77 -15.36 -3.39
CA ILE A 18 11.33 -15.43 -3.13
C ILE A 18 10.90 -16.88 -2.93
N CYS A 19 11.24 -17.77 -3.85
CA CYS A 19 10.88 -19.19 -3.78
C CYS A 19 11.47 -19.87 -2.54
N ARG A 20 12.75 -19.63 -2.24
CA ARG A 20 13.45 -20.19 -1.07
C ARG A 20 12.84 -19.71 0.25
N SER A 21 12.32 -18.48 0.30
CA SER A 21 11.67 -17.93 1.50
C SER A 21 10.30 -18.56 1.80
N GLY A 22 9.68 -19.26 0.84
CA GLY A 22 8.31 -19.77 0.97
C GLY A 22 7.22 -18.68 0.98
N ARG A 23 7.58 -17.40 0.90
CA ARG A 23 6.66 -16.25 0.92
C ARG A 23 6.53 -15.62 -0.46
N LEU A 24 5.59 -16.15 -1.26
CA LEU A 24 5.32 -15.67 -2.62
C LEU A 24 4.61 -14.31 -2.64
N THR A 25 3.74 -14.05 -1.67
CA THR A 25 2.94 -12.82 -1.57
C THR A 25 3.24 -12.08 -0.28
N LYS A 26 3.04 -10.75 -0.29
CA LYS A 26 3.27 -9.88 0.89
C LYS A 26 4.64 -10.13 1.55
N GLY A 27 5.66 -10.35 0.72
CA GLY A 27 7.05 -10.58 1.13
C GLY A 27 7.87 -9.29 1.20
N PRO A 28 9.17 -9.39 1.50
CA PRO A 28 10.04 -8.22 1.71
C PRO A 28 10.17 -7.32 0.47
N TYR A 29 9.97 -7.87 -0.73
CA TYR A 29 9.95 -7.07 -1.96
C TYR A 29 8.78 -6.10 -2.02
N LEU A 30 7.62 -6.45 -1.44
CA LEU A 30 6.48 -5.55 -1.38
C LEU A 30 6.74 -4.39 -0.40
N GLU A 31 7.27 -4.68 0.78
CA GLU A 31 7.61 -3.67 1.78
C GLU A 31 8.65 -2.67 1.25
N ARG A 32 9.65 -3.16 0.51
CA ARG A 32 10.63 -2.31 -0.19
C ARG A 32 9.96 -1.42 -1.23
N LEU A 33 9.01 -1.96 -2.00
CA LEU A 33 8.25 -1.19 -2.99
C LEU A 33 7.40 -0.12 -2.32
N GLU A 34 6.68 -0.45 -1.24
CA GLU A 34 5.85 0.48 -0.48
C GLU A 34 6.68 1.61 0.12
N THR A 35 7.83 1.28 0.72
CA THR A 35 8.76 2.28 1.28
C THR A 35 9.33 3.20 0.20
N ALA A 36 9.78 2.63 -0.91
CA ALA A 36 10.30 3.40 -2.04
C ALA A 36 9.22 4.30 -2.66
N ALA A 37 8.00 3.79 -2.81
CA ALA A 37 6.87 4.55 -3.34
C ALA A 37 6.47 5.70 -2.41
N ALA A 38 6.37 5.45 -1.10
CA ALA A 38 6.07 6.49 -0.12
C ALA A 38 7.12 7.61 -0.16
N THR A 39 8.40 7.23 -0.23
CA THR A 39 9.53 8.17 -0.34
C THR A 39 9.45 8.97 -1.64
N HIS A 40 9.24 8.30 -2.78
CA HIS A 40 9.21 8.92 -4.10
C HIS A 40 8.03 9.89 -4.26
N LEU A 41 6.88 9.57 -3.67
CA LEU A 41 5.66 10.39 -3.73
C LEU A 41 5.59 11.46 -2.63
N GLY A 42 6.49 11.43 -1.64
CA GLY A 42 6.48 12.36 -0.51
C GLY A 42 5.28 12.18 0.43
N VAL A 43 4.74 10.96 0.53
CA VAL A 43 3.58 10.64 1.38
C VAL A 43 4.01 9.82 2.60
N ARG A 44 3.22 9.88 3.68
CA ARG A 44 3.50 9.12 4.90
C ARG A 44 3.42 7.60 4.71
N HIS A 45 2.45 7.14 3.92
CA HIS A 45 2.17 5.72 3.71
C HIS A 45 1.84 5.44 2.25
N ALA A 46 2.34 4.31 1.73
CA ALA A 46 1.92 3.73 0.46
C ALA A 46 1.57 2.26 0.70
N VAL A 47 0.47 1.79 0.10
CA VAL A 47 -0.02 0.41 0.27
C VAL A 47 -0.11 -0.27 -1.08
N GLY A 48 0.62 -1.36 -1.26
CA GLY A 48 0.65 -2.15 -2.48
C GLY A 48 -0.53 -3.11 -2.58
N VAL A 49 -1.35 -2.87 -3.61
CA VAL A 49 -2.52 -3.68 -3.99
C VAL A 49 -2.26 -4.43 -5.29
N SER A 50 -3.09 -5.44 -5.58
CA SER A 50 -2.95 -6.25 -6.81
C SER A 50 -3.25 -5.48 -8.10
N SER A 51 -4.08 -4.44 -8.03
CA SER A 51 -4.42 -3.60 -9.19
C SER A 51 -4.86 -2.20 -8.77
N CYS A 52 -4.73 -1.24 -9.70
CA CYS A 52 -5.23 0.13 -9.50
C CYS A 52 -6.74 0.16 -9.23
N THR A 53 -7.52 -0.65 -9.94
CA THR A 53 -8.98 -0.74 -9.74
C THR A 53 -9.31 -1.17 -8.31
N THR A 54 -8.63 -2.18 -7.78
CA THR A 54 -8.80 -2.61 -6.39
C THR A 54 -8.42 -1.50 -5.41
N GLY A 55 -7.30 -0.81 -5.64
CA GLY A 55 -6.89 0.33 -4.81
C GLY A 55 -7.95 1.43 -4.78
N LEU A 56 -8.48 1.81 -5.94
CA LEU A 56 -9.51 2.83 -6.04
C LEU A 56 -10.80 2.41 -5.34
N MET A 57 -11.25 1.16 -5.52
CA MET A 57 -12.41 0.62 -4.80
C MET A 57 -12.22 0.67 -3.27
N LEU A 58 -11.04 0.33 -2.76
CA LEU A 58 -10.73 0.40 -1.33
C LEU A 58 -10.80 1.84 -0.82
N VAL A 59 -10.26 2.80 -1.57
CA VAL A 59 -10.32 4.22 -1.20
C VAL A 59 -11.76 4.72 -1.17
N TYR A 60 -12.58 4.43 -2.20
CA TYR A 60 -13.98 4.84 -2.22
C TYR A 60 -14.77 4.26 -1.04
N ARG A 61 -14.55 2.99 -0.71
CA ARG A 61 -15.19 2.35 0.44
C ARG A 61 -14.78 2.99 1.76
N ALA A 62 -13.49 3.23 1.97
CA ALA A 62 -13.01 3.87 3.19
C ALA A 62 -13.58 5.29 3.36
N LEU A 63 -13.65 6.07 2.28
CA LEU A 63 -14.25 7.42 2.32
C LEU A 63 -15.75 7.37 2.60
N ALA A 64 -16.49 6.41 2.04
CA ALA A 64 -17.91 6.22 2.32
C ALA A 64 -18.15 5.85 3.80
N GLU A 65 -17.38 4.89 4.33
CA GLU A 65 -17.45 4.50 5.75
C GLU A 65 -17.14 5.68 6.69
N LEU A 66 -16.14 6.51 6.35
CA LEU A 66 -15.81 7.71 7.12
C LEU A 66 -16.91 8.79 7.05
N ALA A 67 -17.56 8.97 5.89
CA ALA A 67 -18.67 9.89 5.75
C ALA A 67 -19.89 9.46 6.57
N GLU A 68 -20.19 8.16 6.61
CA GLU A 68 -21.25 7.58 7.45
C GLU A 68 -20.91 7.72 8.95
N GLN A 69 -19.66 7.51 9.34
CA GLN A 69 -19.19 7.73 10.70
C GLN A 69 -19.24 9.21 11.12
N GLY A 70 -19.04 10.15 10.18
CA GLY A 70 -19.20 11.59 10.41
C GLY A 70 -20.64 12.01 10.74
N CYS A 71 -21.65 11.29 10.26
CA CYS A 71 -23.06 11.48 10.62
C CYS A 71 -23.49 10.72 11.89
N ARG A 72 -22.64 9.82 12.39
CA ARG A 72 -22.92 8.95 13.54
C ARG A 72 -21.95 9.24 14.69
N ALA A 73 -21.81 10.52 15.07
CA ALA A 73 -21.10 10.87 16.30
C ALA A 73 -21.94 10.42 17.53
N PRO A 74 -21.49 9.48 18.37
CA PRO A 74 -21.86 9.55 19.76
C PRO A 74 -21.01 10.64 20.41
N ALA A 75 -21.60 11.37 21.34
CA ALA A 75 -20.96 12.42 22.11
C ALA A 75 -19.74 11.90 22.90
N GLN A 76 -18.54 11.90 22.32
CA GLN A 76 -17.25 11.97 23.04
C GLN A 76 -16.25 12.76 22.20
N ARG A 77 -16.51 14.07 22.11
CA ARG A 77 -15.50 15.06 21.77
C ARG A 77 -14.52 15.12 22.93
N GLU A 78 -13.32 14.60 22.74
CA GLU A 78 -12.06 15.15 23.26
C GLU A 78 -10.89 14.25 22.82
N CYS A 79 -9.78 14.89 22.41
CA CYS A 79 -8.44 14.31 22.37
C CYS A 79 -7.87 13.64 21.09
N LEU A 80 -8.11 14.15 19.88
CA LEU A 80 -7.18 13.79 18.76
C LEU A 80 -6.95 14.84 17.67
N THR A 81 -7.06 16.13 18.00
CA THR A 81 -6.54 17.23 17.17
C THR A 81 -5.20 17.82 17.68
N ALA A 82 -4.58 17.22 18.70
CA ALA A 82 -3.39 17.77 19.36
C ALA A 82 -2.06 17.02 19.13
N SER A 83 -1.90 16.22 18.07
CA SER A 83 -0.57 15.62 17.74
C SER A 83 -0.31 15.47 16.25
N VAL A 84 -0.60 16.53 15.50
CA VAL A 84 0.04 16.76 14.20
C VAL A 84 0.53 18.20 14.15
N LEU A 85 1.45 18.52 15.06
CA LEU A 85 2.46 19.59 14.94
C LEU A 85 3.67 19.17 15.77
#